data_AF-A0A098VQ98-F1
#
_entry.id   AF-A0A098VQ98-F1
#
_cell.length_a   1.000
_cell.length_b   1.000
_cell.length_c   1.000
_cell.angle_alpha   90.00
_cell.angle_beta   90.00
_cell.angle_gamma   90.00
#
_symmetry.space_group_name_H-M   'P 1'
#
loop_
_entity.id
_entity.type
_entity.pdbx_description
1 polymer ?
#
loop_
_entity_poly.entity_id
_entity_poly.type
_entity_poly.pdbx_seq_one_letter_code
_entity_poly.pdbx_strand_id
1 'polypeptide(L)'
;MREDLYAAIKAIPDVELCNATDKRLVSHMLRRFRRSGLDLSEKSDRDLLKEWKKRIAAMSIEFSATIGEDTTSLTFTRAQLDGLSDNQLSAFEKHGELFVVTMKYPDYNAVLKYCKVEDTRKAMNLAYSSRCIENGERIVETLKLRHKCATLLKYPDHASFQLEEKMAKSPAEVMSFLEKISKRLTPLIEQERLLLLKEKEAEKGPSPDLTLEAHDFAYYNRIQAEKIGINEEEISKHFPLTKVLLKMLEIYERVLCFRFKEIPADHLSWHPDVRLYQVGVS
;
A
#
# COMPACT_ATOMS: atom_id res chain seq x y z
N MET A 1 -24.99 -19.40 -0.95
CA MET A 1 -24.07 -20.32 -0.25
C MET A 1 -24.44 -21.72 -0.69
N ARG A 2 -23.48 -22.53 -1.13
CA ARG A 2 -23.72 -23.87 -1.69
C ARG A 2 -23.54 -24.93 -0.60
N GLU A 3 -24.60 -25.16 0.18
CA GLU A 3 -24.63 -26.12 1.29
C GLU A 3 -24.44 -27.56 0.77
N ASP A 4 -24.97 -27.84 -0.41
CA ASP A 4 -24.81 -29.08 -1.17
C ASP A 4 -23.34 -29.42 -1.44
N LEU A 5 -22.55 -28.45 -1.90
CA LEU A 5 -21.12 -28.64 -2.15
C LEU A 5 -20.34 -28.86 -0.85
N TYR A 6 -20.74 -28.20 0.23
CA TYR A 6 -20.09 -28.38 1.52
C TYR A 6 -20.35 -29.77 2.08
N ALA A 7 -21.58 -30.26 2.01
CA ALA A 7 -21.93 -31.61 2.41
C ALA A 7 -21.17 -32.67 1.58
N ALA A 8 -21.10 -32.48 0.26
CA ALA A 8 -20.36 -33.37 -0.62
C ALA A 8 -18.87 -33.43 -0.28
N ILE A 9 -18.23 -32.28 -0.08
CA ILE A 9 -16.78 -32.21 0.24
C ILE A 9 -16.49 -32.78 1.63
N LYS A 10 -17.39 -32.59 2.60
CA LYS A 10 -17.27 -33.16 3.94
C LYS A 10 -17.45 -34.68 3.96
N ALA A 11 -18.17 -35.23 2.99
CA ALA A 11 -18.40 -36.66 2.86
C ALA A 11 -17.28 -37.41 2.14
N ILE A 12 -16.28 -36.72 1.56
CA ILE A 12 -15.13 -37.36 0.90
C ILE A 12 -14.33 -38.13 1.95
N PRO A 13 -14.21 -39.46 1.84
CA PRO A 13 -13.46 -40.26 2.80
C PRO A 13 -11.94 -40.10 2.59
N ASP A 14 -11.17 -40.18 3.68
CA ASP A 14 -9.71 -40.01 3.65
C ASP A 14 -8.99 -41.00 2.70
N VAL A 15 -9.59 -42.16 2.44
CA VAL A 15 -9.07 -43.19 1.53
C VAL A 15 -9.07 -42.76 0.06
N GLU A 16 -9.92 -41.81 -0.33
CA GLU A 16 -9.98 -41.26 -1.69
C GLU A 16 -8.96 -40.13 -1.92
N LEU A 17 -8.35 -39.62 -0.85
CA LEU A 17 -7.35 -38.54 -0.91
C LEU A 17 -5.95 -39.12 -1.17
N CYS A 18 -5.67 -39.30 -2.46
CA CYS A 18 -4.54 -40.06 -2.98
C CYS A 18 -3.16 -39.48 -2.63
N ASN A 19 -3.03 -38.15 -2.48
CA ASN A 19 -1.77 -37.50 -2.18
C ASN A 19 -1.90 -36.33 -1.17
N ALA A 20 -0.76 -35.78 -0.74
CA ALA A 20 -0.71 -34.69 0.23
C ALA A 20 -1.35 -33.38 -0.29
N THR A 21 -1.31 -33.15 -1.60
CA THR A 21 -1.94 -32.00 -2.25
C THR A 21 -3.46 -32.10 -2.20
N ASP A 22 -4.03 -33.27 -2.45
CA ASP A 22 -5.48 -33.51 -2.39
C ASP A 22 -6.00 -33.32 -0.96
N LYS A 23 -5.29 -33.89 0.03
CA LYS A 23 -5.59 -33.69 1.46
C LYS A 23 -5.55 -32.21 1.85
N ARG A 24 -4.55 -31.48 1.36
CA ARG A 24 -4.44 -30.03 1.58
C ARG A 24 -5.60 -29.30 0.91
N LEU A 25 -5.96 -29.64 -0.33
CA LEU A 25 -7.05 -29.01 -1.05
C LEU A 25 -8.37 -29.13 -0.29
N VAL A 26 -8.74 -30.34 0.13
CA VAL A 26 -9.98 -30.60 0.88
C VAL A 26 -9.97 -29.84 2.21
N SER A 27 -8.86 -29.87 2.95
CA SER A 27 -8.71 -29.09 4.19
C SER A 27 -8.93 -27.58 3.97
N HIS A 28 -8.37 -27.01 2.90
CA HIS A 28 -8.58 -25.61 2.53
C HIS A 28 -10.03 -25.31 2.13
N MET A 29 -10.67 -26.20 1.38
CA MET A 29 -12.09 -26.06 0.99
C MET A 29 -13.00 -26.07 2.22
N LEU A 30 -12.87 -27.06 3.10
CA LEU A 30 -13.65 -27.16 4.34
C LEU A 30 -13.46 -25.91 5.21
N ARG A 31 -12.20 -25.46 5.37
CA ARG A 31 -11.90 -24.22 6.08
C ARG A 31 -12.61 -23.01 5.46
N ARG A 32 -12.57 -22.88 4.13
CA ARG A 32 -13.24 -21.78 3.41
C ARG A 32 -14.75 -21.80 3.62
N PHE A 33 -15.37 -22.98 3.64
CA PHE A 33 -16.82 -23.11 3.91
C PHE A 33 -17.19 -22.71 5.33
N ARG A 34 -16.44 -23.19 6.35
CA ARG A 34 -16.61 -22.74 7.73
C ARG A 34 -16.50 -21.21 7.84
N ARG A 35 -15.46 -20.62 7.27
CA ARG A 35 -15.22 -19.15 7.23
C ARG A 35 -16.30 -18.38 6.44
N SER A 36 -17.05 -19.09 5.61
CA SER A 36 -18.20 -18.56 4.89
C SER A 36 -19.49 -18.64 5.71
N GLY A 37 -19.48 -19.30 6.87
CA GLY A 37 -20.62 -19.45 7.77
C GLY A 37 -21.41 -20.74 7.58
N LEU A 38 -20.91 -21.72 6.81
CA LEU A 38 -21.65 -22.97 6.59
C LEU A 38 -21.69 -23.92 7.79
N ASP A 39 -20.87 -23.66 8.81
CA ASP A 39 -20.95 -24.35 10.11
C ASP A 39 -21.94 -23.69 11.08
N LEU A 40 -22.54 -22.55 10.71
CA LEU A 40 -23.57 -21.92 11.53
C LEU A 40 -24.88 -22.71 11.39
N SER A 41 -25.45 -23.14 12.51
CA SER A 41 -26.69 -23.91 12.54
C SER A 41 -27.88 -23.11 12.03
N GLU A 42 -27.99 -21.85 12.45
CA GLU A 42 -29.14 -21.02 12.14
C GLU A 42 -29.03 -20.35 10.77
N LYS A 43 -30.11 -20.44 9.98
CA LYS A 43 -30.17 -19.77 8.67
C LYS A 43 -30.15 -18.25 8.80
N SER A 44 -30.80 -17.70 9.84
CA SER A 44 -30.77 -16.27 10.19
C SER A 44 -29.35 -15.74 10.34
N ASP A 45 -28.48 -16.47 11.05
CA ASP A 45 -27.08 -16.10 11.21
C ASP A 45 -26.33 -16.08 9.86
N ARG A 46 -26.58 -17.08 9.00
CA ARG A 46 -26.00 -17.13 7.65
C ARG A 46 -26.44 -15.95 6.79
N ASP A 47 -27.71 -15.56 6.88
CA ASP A 47 -28.26 -14.42 6.15
C ASP A 47 -27.68 -13.08 6.65
N LEU A 48 -27.57 -12.89 7.97
CA LEU A 48 -26.91 -11.73 8.57
C LEU A 48 -25.44 -11.62 8.16
N LEU A 49 -24.70 -12.74 8.19
CA LEU A 49 -23.30 -12.76 7.76
C LEU A 49 -23.16 -12.34 6.30
N LYS A 50 -24.07 -12.79 5.42
CA LYS A 50 -24.09 -12.44 4.01
C LYS A 50 -24.37 -10.95 3.82
N GLU A 51 -25.33 -10.41 4.56
CA GLU A 51 -25.68 -8.99 4.53
C GLU A 51 -24.49 -8.11 4.97
N TRP A 52 -23.89 -8.42 6.12
CA TRP A 52 -22.74 -7.67 6.63
C TRP A 52 -21.54 -7.74 5.69
N LYS A 53 -21.24 -8.92 5.12
CA LYS A 53 -20.17 -9.06 4.11
C LYS A 53 -20.45 -8.23 2.85
N LYS A 54 -21.70 -8.19 2.38
CA LYS A 54 -22.10 -7.36 1.24
C LYS A 54 -21.91 -5.87 1.54
N ARG A 55 -22.30 -5.43 2.74
CA ARG A 55 -22.14 -4.03 3.18
C ARG A 55 -20.67 -3.64 3.33
N ILE A 56 -19.83 -4.51 3.92
CA ILE A 56 -18.37 -4.31 3.98
C ILE A 56 -17.78 -4.18 2.57
N ALA A 57 -18.17 -5.04 1.63
CA ALA A 57 -17.67 -4.99 0.26
C ALA A 57 -18.05 -3.67 -0.44
N ALA A 58 -19.32 -3.25 -0.31
CA ALA A 58 -19.78 -1.97 -0.86
C ALA A 58 -19.00 -0.78 -0.29
N MET A 59 -18.86 -0.69 1.04
CA MET A 59 -18.07 0.37 1.68
C MET A 59 -16.60 0.35 1.29
N SER A 60 -16.02 -0.83 1.05
CA SER A 60 -14.62 -0.93 0.59
C SER A 60 -14.44 -0.38 -0.82
N ILE A 61 -15.42 -0.63 -1.71
CA ILE A 61 -15.44 -0.08 -3.07
C ILE A 61 -15.60 1.45 -3.00
N GLU A 62 -16.56 1.94 -2.24
CA GLU A 62 -16.78 3.38 -2.05
C GLU A 62 -15.54 4.07 -1.45
N PHE A 63 -14.90 3.46 -0.45
CA PHE A 63 -13.68 3.98 0.16
C PHE A 63 -12.56 4.17 -0.87
N SER A 64 -12.31 3.15 -1.70
CA SER A 64 -11.31 3.21 -2.76
C SER A 64 -11.68 4.19 -3.87
N ALA A 65 -12.95 4.26 -4.26
CA ALA A 65 -13.45 5.20 -5.27
C ALA A 65 -13.24 6.64 -4.81
N THR A 66 -13.65 6.99 -3.58
CA THR A 66 -13.47 8.33 -3.02
C THR A 66 -12.00 8.77 -3.02
N ILE A 67 -11.05 7.87 -2.72
CA ILE A 67 -9.60 8.20 -2.78
C ILE A 67 -9.10 8.31 -4.23
N GLY A 68 -9.58 7.46 -5.13
CA GLY A 68 -9.18 7.47 -6.54
C GLY A 68 -9.65 8.73 -7.27
N GLU A 69 -10.88 9.14 -6.99
CA GLU A 69 -11.58 10.28 -7.58
C GLU A 69 -11.23 11.62 -6.92
N ASP A 70 -10.47 11.61 -5.82
CA ASP A 70 -9.98 12.82 -5.16
C ASP A 70 -9.16 13.69 -6.13
N THR A 71 -9.61 14.93 -6.31
CA THR A 71 -8.96 15.97 -7.13
C THR A 71 -8.41 17.10 -6.28
N THR A 72 -8.22 16.89 -4.96
CA THR A 72 -7.65 17.91 -4.07
C THR A 72 -6.30 18.40 -4.62
N SER A 73 -6.15 19.71 -4.70
CA SER A 73 -4.95 20.38 -5.17
C SER A 73 -4.74 21.69 -4.45
N LEU A 74 -3.49 22.13 -4.36
CA LEU A 74 -3.11 23.46 -3.85
C LEU A 74 -2.39 24.23 -4.95
N THR A 75 -2.51 25.55 -4.94
CA THR A 75 -1.85 26.43 -5.90
C THR A 75 -0.74 27.22 -5.26
N PHE A 76 0.44 27.25 -5.90
CA PHE A 76 1.61 27.94 -5.38
C PHE A 76 2.28 28.79 -6.46
N THR A 77 2.93 29.86 -6.04
CA THR A 77 3.86 30.63 -6.88
C THR A 77 5.20 29.89 -7.03
N ARG A 78 6.03 30.27 -8.02
CA ARG A 78 7.41 29.76 -8.15
C ARG A 78 8.23 29.93 -6.87
N ALA A 79 8.07 31.06 -6.17
CA ALA A 79 8.78 31.35 -4.93
C ALA A 79 8.36 30.42 -3.78
N GLN A 80 7.07 30.06 -3.70
CA GLN A 80 6.57 29.10 -2.72
C GLN A 80 7.01 27.67 -3.02
N LEU A 81 7.43 27.37 -4.25
CA LEU A 81 7.99 26.08 -4.68
C LEU A 81 9.53 26.14 -4.83
N ASP A 82 10.19 27.03 -4.08
CA ASP A 82 11.65 27.09 -4.07
C ASP A 82 12.23 25.71 -3.70
N GLY A 83 13.31 25.32 -4.37
CA GLY A 83 13.95 24.01 -4.27
C GLY A 83 13.54 22.99 -5.35
N LEU A 84 12.37 23.15 -5.99
CA LEU A 84 12.02 22.29 -7.13
C LEU A 84 12.76 22.73 -8.40
N SER A 85 13.24 21.73 -9.16
CA SER A 85 13.86 21.93 -10.47
C SER A 85 12.81 22.28 -11.53
N ASP A 86 13.24 22.90 -12.63
CA ASP A 86 12.31 23.28 -13.71
C ASP A 86 11.67 22.05 -14.37
N ASN A 87 12.39 20.92 -14.40
CA ASN A 87 11.83 19.64 -14.84
C ASN A 87 10.67 19.19 -13.93
N GLN A 88 10.82 19.29 -12.62
CA GLN A 88 9.76 18.93 -11.67
C GLN A 88 8.55 19.86 -11.81
N LEU A 89 8.79 21.17 -11.96
CA LEU A 89 7.73 22.15 -12.13
C LEU A 89 6.98 21.99 -13.46
N SER A 90 7.67 21.53 -14.52
CA SER A 90 7.04 21.29 -15.82
C SER A 90 5.99 20.17 -15.80
N ALA A 91 6.03 19.30 -14.79
CA ALA A 91 5.02 18.26 -14.59
C ALA A 91 3.71 18.79 -14.00
N PHE A 92 3.72 19.99 -13.41
CA PHE A 92 2.54 20.60 -12.82
C PHE A 92 1.76 21.39 -13.86
N GLU A 93 0.43 21.31 -13.77
CA GLU A 93 -0.42 22.21 -14.54
C GLU A 93 -0.20 23.66 -14.09
N LYS A 94 -0.20 24.60 -15.04
CA LYS A 94 0.04 26.02 -14.78
C LYS A 94 -1.19 26.83 -15.15
N HIS A 95 -1.68 27.66 -14.22
CA HIS A 95 -2.74 28.63 -14.44
C HIS A 95 -2.20 30.05 -14.18
N GLY A 96 -1.90 30.78 -15.25
CA GLY A 96 -1.23 32.07 -15.15
C GLY A 96 0.18 31.91 -14.56
N GLU A 97 0.42 32.50 -13.39
CA GLU A 97 1.69 32.40 -12.65
C GLU A 97 1.69 31.35 -11.52
N LEU A 98 0.58 30.63 -11.35
CA LEU A 98 0.42 29.63 -10.30
C LEU A 98 0.59 28.22 -10.85
N PHE A 99 1.31 27.39 -10.09
CA PHE A 99 1.43 25.95 -10.31
C PHE A 99 0.36 25.22 -9.49
N VAL A 100 -0.39 24.35 -10.12
CA VAL A 100 -1.37 23.47 -9.49
C VAL A 100 -0.68 22.18 -9.09
N VAL A 101 -0.56 21.94 -7.79
CA VAL A 101 0.05 20.73 -7.24
C VAL A 101 -1.04 19.82 -6.69
N THR A 102 -1.19 18.63 -7.27
CA THR A 102 -2.22 17.68 -6.85
C THR A 102 -1.77 16.87 -5.63
N MET A 103 -2.72 16.21 -4.95
CA MET A 103 -2.41 15.23 -3.90
C MET A 103 -2.05 13.84 -4.46
N LYS A 104 -1.83 13.70 -5.77
CA LYS A 104 -1.35 12.44 -6.35
C LYS A 104 0.11 12.20 -5.94
N TYR A 105 0.48 10.93 -5.86
CA TYR A 105 1.76 10.50 -5.28
C TYR A 105 3.00 11.20 -5.88
N PRO A 106 3.13 11.39 -7.21
CA PRO A 106 4.30 12.06 -7.78
C PRO A 106 4.43 13.52 -7.32
N ASP A 107 3.35 14.29 -7.43
CA ASP A 107 3.32 15.73 -7.12
C ASP A 107 3.55 15.98 -5.63
N TYR A 108 2.81 15.26 -4.78
CA TYR A 108 2.94 15.35 -3.33
C TYR A 108 4.38 15.05 -2.87
N ASN A 109 4.98 13.95 -3.34
CA ASN A 109 6.34 13.60 -2.93
C ASN A 109 7.38 14.56 -3.49
N ALA A 110 7.21 15.09 -4.70
CA ALA A 110 8.12 16.09 -5.24
C ALA A 110 8.18 17.32 -4.33
N VAL A 111 7.03 17.83 -3.89
CA VAL A 111 7.01 18.99 -2.98
C VAL A 111 7.59 18.65 -1.60
N LEU A 112 7.17 17.55 -0.98
CA LEU A 112 7.64 17.18 0.36
C LEU A 112 9.15 16.89 0.42
N LYS A 113 9.72 16.42 -0.68
CA LYS A 113 11.14 16.05 -0.76
C LYS A 113 12.05 17.21 -1.14
N TYR A 114 11.64 18.06 -2.08
CA TYR A 114 12.52 19.07 -2.69
C TYR A 114 12.18 20.51 -2.30
N CYS A 115 10.95 20.80 -1.87
CA CYS A 115 10.58 22.18 -1.55
C CYS A 115 11.27 22.64 -0.26
N LYS A 116 12.03 23.74 -0.35
CA LYS A 116 12.72 24.38 0.78
C LYS A 116 11.75 25.15 1.68
N VAL A 117 10.63 25.61 1.14
CA VAL A 117 9.63 26.40 1.88
C VAL A 117 8.83 25.49 2.80
N GLU A 118 9.11 25.56 4.10
CA GLU A 118 8.47 24.72 5.12
C GLU A 118 6.95 24.88 5.16
N ASP A 119 6.43 26.10 5.02
CA ASP A 119 4.98 26.36 5.00
C ASP A 119 4.29 25.66 3.83
N THR A 120 4.95 25.59 2.66
CA THR A 120 4.47 24.84 1.50
C THR A 120 4.41 23.35 1.81
N ARG A 121 5.49 22.79 2.38
CA ARG A 121 5.53 21.37 2.78
C ARG A 121 4.46 21.04 3.81
N LYS A 122 4.25 21.93 4.80
CA LYS A 122 3.24 21.79 5.85
C LYS A 122 1.82 21.84 5.28
N ALA A 123 1.53 22.78 4.39
CA ALA A 123 0.24 22.88 3.72
C ALA A 123 -0.07 21.63 2.88
N MET A 124 0.92 21.13 2.13
CA MET A 124 0.79 19.89 1.37
C MET A 124 0.57 18.68 2.27
N ASN A 125 1.32 18.55 3.36
CA ASN A 125 1.18 17.43 4.30
C ASN A 125 -0.20 17.40 4.97
N LEU A 126 -0.70 18.57 5.38
CA LEU A 126 -2.03 18.71 5.95
C LEU A 126 -3.11 18.36 4.93
N ALA A 127 -3.06 18.95 3.73
CA ALA A 127 -4.03 18.67 2.67
C ALA A 127 -4.06 17.18 2.30
N TYR A 128 -2.89 16.53 2.18
CA TYR A 128 -2.79 15.11 1.87
C TYR A 128 -3.35 14.21 2.97
N SER A 129 -3.12 14.56 4.24
CA SER A 129 -3.55 13.78 5.41
C SER A 129 -5.02 14.02 5.78
N SER A 130 -5.61 15.10 5.29
CA SER A 130 -7.02 15.45 5.47
C SER A 130 -7.88 15.12 4.26
N ARG A 131 -7.41 14.27 3.34
CA ARG A 131 -8.21 13.84 2.20
C ARG A 131 -9.32 12.90 2.60
N CYS A 132 -10.44 13.03 1.89
CA CYS A 132 -11.55 12.09 1.96
C CYS A 132 -12.03 11.86 3.41
N ILE A 133 -12.21 12.92 4.22
CA ILE A 133 -12.62 12.82 5.63
C ILE A 133 -13.93 12.01 5.78
N GLU A 134 -14.81 12.05 4.77
CA GLU A 134 -16.02 11.24 4.67
C GLU A 134 -15.76 9.72 4.75
N ASN A 135 -14.55 9.27 4.41
CA ASN A 135 -14.16 7.87 4.60
C ASN A 135 -14.02 7.47 6.07
N GLY A 136 -13.92 8.42 7.01
CA GLY A 136 -13.86 8.14 8.44
C GLY A 136 -15.05 7.34 8.93
N GLU A 137 -16.27 7.72 8.52
CA GLU A 137 -17.50 7.00 8.89
C GLU A 137 -17.53 5.59 8.29
N ARG A 138 -17.12 5.44 7.02
CA ARG A 138 -17.02 4.14 6.33
C ARG A 138 -16.04 3.20 7.03
N ILE A 139 -14.90 3.71 7.51
CA ILE A 139 -13.93 2.94 8.30
C ILE A 139 -14.60 2.44 9.59
N VAL A 140 -15.23 3.33 10.35
CA VAL A 140 -15.87 2.97 11.63
C VAL A 140 -16.97 1.93 11.44
N GLU A 141 -17.85 2.10 10.45
CA GLU A 141 -18.90 1.13 10.14
C GLU A 141 -18.29 -0.22 9.72
N THR A 142 -17.27 -0.20 8.86
CA THR A 142 -16.56 -1.41 8.41
C THR A 142 -15.92 -2.17 9.57
N LEU A 143 -15.29 -1.48 10.52
CA LEU A 143 -14.68 -2.11 11.70
C LEU A 143 -15.74 -2.79 12.58
N LYS A 144 -16.87 -2.12 12.82
CA LYS A 144 -18.00 -2.69 13.58
C LYS A 144 -18.54 -3.96 12.91
N LEU A 145 -18.77 -3.92 11.59
CA LEU A 145 -19.27 -5.07 10.84
C LEU A 145 -18.26 -6.22 10.77
N ARG A 146 -16.96 -5.91 10.63
CA ARG A 146 -15.88 -6.91 10.64
C ARG A 146 -15.81 -7.64 11.99
N HIS A 147 -15.97 -6.91 13.09
CA HIS A 147 -16.04 -7.52 14.43
C HIS A 147 -17.29 -8.42 14.55
N LYS A 148 -18.48 -7.91 14.18
CA LYS A 148 -19.73 -8.72 14.18
C LYS A 148 -19.59 -10.01 13.37
N CYS A 149 -19.02 -9.95 12.17
CA CYS A 149 -18.78 -11.12 11.33
C CYS A 149 -17.86 -12.14 12.01
N ALA A 150 -16.77 -11.69 12.63
CA ALA A 150 -15.81 -12.56 13.30
C ALA A 150 -16.44 -13.25 14.52
N THR A 151 -17.13 -12.48 15.37
CA THR A 151 -17.83 -13.00 16.55
C THR A 151 -18.90 -14.02 16.18
N LEU A 152 -19.69 -13.74 15.14
CA LEU A 152 -20.69 -14.68 14.63
C LEU A 152 -20.06 -16.00 14.18
N LEU A 153 -18.92 -15.92 13.50
CA LEU A 153 -18.11 -17.07 13.08
C LEU A 153 -17.27 -17.70 14.21
N LYS A 154 -17.50 -17.30 15.47
CA LYS A 154 -16.84 -17.82 16.68
C LYS A 154 -15.34 -17.51 16.78
N TYR A 155 -14.89 -16.44 16.12
CA TYR A 155 -13.57 -15.84 16.34
C TYR A 155 -13.67 -14.69 17.36
N PRO A 156 -12.65 -14.46 18.20
CA PRO A 156 -12.70 -13.38 19.20
C PRO A 156 -12.71 -11.98 18.57
N ASP A 157 -12.05 -11.83 17.44
CA ASP A 157 -11.93 -10.57 16.72
C ASP A 157 -11.62 -10.80 15.23
N HIS A 158 -11.65 -9.72 14.44
CA HIS A 158 -11.38 -9.79 13.01
C HIS A 158 -9.93 -10.17 12.68
N ALA A 159 -8.96 -9.78 13.50
CA ALA A 159 -7.55 -10.10 13.25
C ALA A 159 -7.31 -11.60 13.40
N SER A 160 -7.85 -12.22 14.46
CA SER A 160 -7.84 -13.66 14.68
C SER A 160 -8.49 -14.42 13.52
N PHE A 161 -9.64 -13.92 13.02
CA PHE A 161 -10.26 -14.46 11.80
C PHE A 161 -9.33 -14.35 10.57
N GLN A 162 -8.65 -13.23 10.37
CA GLN A 162 -7.76 -13.07 9.21
C GLN A 162 -6.45 -13.87 9.33
N LEU A 163 -5.91 -14.02 10.54
CA LEU A 163 -4.58 -14.58 10.76
C LEU A 163 -4.54 -16.11 10.74
N GLU A 164 -5.67 -16.79 10.93
CA GLU A 164 -5.79 -18.24 10.81
C GLU A 164 -5.17 -18.79 9.51
N GLU A 165 -5.41 -18.11 8.38
CA GLU A 165 -4.92 -18.52 7.07
C GLU A 165 -3.50 -18.02 6.77
N LYS A 166 -3.01 -17.06 7.56
CA LYS A 166 -1.69 -16.45 7.37
C LYS A 166 -0.61 -17.25 8.09
N MET A 167 0.65 -16.96 7.77
CA MET A 167 1.81 -17.60 8.42
C MET A 167 1.90 -17.24 9.91
N ALA A 168 1.51 -16.02 10.29
CA ALA A 168 1.64 -15.50 11.65
C ALA A 168 0.58 -15.98 12.65
N LYS A 169 -0.43 -16.75 12.22
CA LYS A 169 -1.45 -17.48 13.02
C LYS A 169 -2.31 -16.73 14.04
N SER A 170 -1.78 -15.79 14.83
CA SER A 170 -2.49 -15.13 15.92
C SER A 170 -2.11 -13.65 16.04
N PRO A 171 -3.01 -12.79 16.58
CA PRO A 171 -2.69 -11.39 16.84
C PRO A 171 -1.51 -11.23 17.81
N ALA A 172 -1.37 -12.13 18.80
CA ALA A 172 -0.28 -12.09 19.77
C ALA A 172 1.10 -12.28 19.11
N GLU A 173 1.22 -13.21 18.16
CA GLU A 173 2.45 -13.40 17.38
C GLU A 173 2.80 -12.16 16.56
N VAL A 174 1.81 -11.53 15.93
CA VAL A 174 2.00 -10.29 15.17
C VAL A 174 2.48 -9.16 16.09
N MET A 175 1.82 -8.96 17.23
CA MET A 175 2.22 -7.92 18.19
C MET A 175 3.62 -8.15 18.74
N SER A 176 3.94 -9.38 19.15
CA SER A 176 5.29 -9.72 19.63
C SER A 176 6.36 -9.48 18.56
N PHE A 177 6.06 -9.78 17.30
CA PHE A 177 6.96 -9.52 16.18
C PHE A 177 7.19 -8.01 15.97
N LEU A 178 6.11 -7.21 15.95
CA LEU A 178 6.20 -5.76 15.80
C LEU A 178 6.94 -5.09 16.97
N GLU A 179 6.69 -5.53 18.21
CA GLU A 179 7.39 -5.04 19.40
C GLU A 179 8.89 -5.36 19.36
N LYS A 180 9.26 -6.57 18.92
CA LYS A 180 10.68 -6.95 18.75
C LYS A 180 11.37 -6.08 17.70
N ILE A 181 10.70 -5.80 16.58
CA ILE A 181 11.24 -4.89 15.55
C ILE A 181 11.38 -3.49 16.11
N SER A 182 10.32 -2.95 16.71
CA SER A 182 10.31 -1.62 17.29
C SER A 182 11.47 -1.44 18.27
N LYS A 183 11.60 -2.34 19.26
CA LYS A 183 12.67 -2.30 20.27
C LYS A 183 14.07 -2.35 19.66
N ARG A 184 14.28 -3.11 18.59
CA ARG A 184 15.58 -3.20 17.90
C ARG A 184 15.90 -1.95 17.10
N LEU A 185 14.89 -1.31 16.51
CA LEU A 185 15.06 -0.13 15.68
C LEU A 185 15.05 1.18 16.48
N THR A 186 14.46 1.22 17.69
CA THR A 186 14.38 2.46 18.50
C THR A 186 15.73 3.18 18.65
N PRO A 187 16.85 2.52 18.98
CA PRO A 187 18.13 3.23 19.11
C PRO A 187 18.60 3.87 17.79
N LEU A 188 18.36 3.20 16.66
CA LEU A 188 18.70 3.72 15.33
C LEU A 188 17.79 4.89 14.95
N ILE A 189 16.48 4.77 15.20
CA ILE A 189 15.49 5.83 14.94
C ILE A 189 15.84 7.10 15.73
N GLU A 190 16.22 6.99 17.01
CA GLU A 190 16.63 8.17 17.77
C GLU A 190 17.91 8.81 17.24
N GLN A 191 18.88 8.02 16.78
CA GLN A 191 20.10 8.54 16.13
C GLN A 191 19.77 9.28 14.84
N GLU A 192 18.93 8.69 13.97
CA GLU A 192 18.48 9.30 12.73
C GLU A 192 17.67 10.57 13.00
N ARG A 193 16.77 10.56 13.98
CA ARG A 193 15.97 11.72 14.36
C ARG A 193 16.85 12.88 14.85
N LEU A 194 17.88 12.60 15.65
CA LEU A 194 18.86 13.61 16.06
C LEU A 194 19.66 14.16 14.88
N LEU A 195 20.01 13.31 13.91
CA LEU A 195 20.70 13.73 12.70
C LEU A 195 19.82 14.69 11.86
N LEU A 196 18.54 14.35 11.65
CA LEU A 196 17.62 15.22 10.92
C LEU A 196 17.34 16.53 11.67
N LEU A 197 17.26 16.48 13.00
CA LEU A 197 17.05 17.69 13.81
C LEU A 197 18.23 18.65 13.68
N LYS A 198 19.47 18.14 13.66
CA LYS A 198 20.67 18.94 13.42
C LYS A 198 20.66 19.61 12.04
N GLU A 199 20.13 18.95 11.02
CA GLU A 199 19.96 19.59 9.70
C GLU A 199 18.96 20.73 9.73
N LYS A 200 17.81 20.51 10.39
CA LYS A 200 16.81 21.55 10.58
C LYS A 200 17.40 22.74 11.36
N GLU A 201 18.18 22.46 12.39
CA GLU A 201 18.87 23.48 13.21
C GLU A 201 19.90 24.27 12.39
N ALA A 202 20.66 23.60 11.52
CA ALA A 202 21.61 24.27 10.63
C ALA A 202 20.93 25.19 9.62
N GLU A 203 19.70 24.86 9.17
CA GLU A 203 18.93 25.67 8.21
C GLU A 203 18.15 26.81 8.88
N LYS A 204 17.56 26.58 10.06
CA LYS A 204 16.65 27.53 10.73
C LYS A 204 17.30 28.31 11.87
N GLY A 205 18.47 27.88 12.33
CA GLY A 205 19.11 28.33 13.55
C GLY A 205 18.67 27.55 14.80
N PRO A 206 19.46 27.61 15.88
CA PRO A 206 19.14 26.98 17.15
C PRO A 206 17.90 27.62 17.77
N SER A 207 16.93 26.79 18.17
CA SER A 207 15.76 27.22 18.94
C SER A 207 15.33 26.11 19.90
N PRO A 208 14.95 26.43 21.15
CA PRO A 208 14.42 25.45 22.09
C PRO A 208 13.09 24.83 21.63
N ASP A 209 12.34 25.54 20.77
CA ASP A 209 11.06 25.08 20.24
C ASP A 209 11.20 24.33 18.89
N LEU A 210 12.43 24.05 18.46
CA LEU A 210 12.68 23.40 17.18
C LEU A 210 12.35 21.90 17.25
N THR A 211 11.28 21.50 16.57
CA THR A 211 10.86 20.11 16.45
C THR A 211 10.89 19.63 15.00
N LEU A 212 11.02 18.31 14.84
CA LEU A 212 10.79 17.63 13.57
C LEU A 212 9.31 17.26 13.45
N GLU A 213 8.68 17.72 12.39
CA GLU A 213 7.28 17.42 12.08
C GLU A 213 7.18 16.46 10.88
N ALA A 214 5.98 15.92 10.63
CA ALA A 214 5.78 14.94 9.56
C ALA A 214 6.22 15.44 8.16
N HIS A 215 6.06 16.74 7.89
CA HIS A 215 6.46 17.38 6.63
C HIS A 215 7.96 17.61 6.46
N ASP A 216 8.77 17.32 7.49
CA ASP A 216 10.22 17.53 7.48
C ASP A 216 11.01 16.28 7.08
N PHE A 217 10.47 15.09 7.37
CA PHE A 217 11.21 13.84 7.20
C PHE A 217 11.69 13.61 5.76
N ALA A 218 10.82 13.77 4.75
CA ALA A 218 11.21 13.54 3.36
C ALA A 218 12.31 14.52 2.90
N TYR A 219 12.20 15.78 3.30
CA TYR A 219 13.14 16.84 2.93
C TYR A 219 14.52 16.64 3.57
N TYR A 220 14.60 16.42 4.89
CA TYR A 220 15.89 16.24 5.55
C TYR A 220 16.53 14.89 5.25
N ASN A 221 15.75 13.83 5.01
CA ASN A 221 16.31 12.56 4.54
C ASN A 221 16.96 12.71 3.16
N ARG A 222 16.36 13.48 2.24
CA ARG A 222 17.01 13.83 0.96
C ARG A 222 18.33 14.57 1.19
N ILE A 223 18.36 15.56 2.08
CA ILE A 223 19.61 16.31 2.40
C ILE A 223 20.68 15.36 2.94
N GLN A 224 20.33 14.45 3.83
CA GLN A 224 21.28 13.46 4.35
C GLN A 224 21.81 12.54 3.25
N ALA A 225 20.93 12.06 2.36
CA ALA A 225 21.33 11.26 1.21
C ALA A 225 22.33 12.01 0.32
N GLU A 226 22.07 13.29 0.02
CA GLU A 226 22.97 14.14 -0.76
C GLU A 226 24.34 14.32 -0.08
N LYS A 227 24.37 14.48 1.25
CA LYS A 227 25.61 14.61 2.03
C LYS A 227 26.50 13.35 1.98
N ILE A 228 25.90 12.18 1.80
CA ILE A 228 26.64 10.92 1.60
C ILE A 228 26.85 10.59 0.11
N GLY A 229 26.61 11.55 -0.78
CA GLY A 229 26.87 11.43 -2.22
C GLY A 229 25.77 10.75 -3.03
N ILE A 230 24.58 10.54 -2.45
CA ILE A 230 23.43 9.97 -3.14
C ILE A 230 22.58 11.11 -3.69
N ASN A 231 22.74 11.39 -4.98
CA ASN A 231 21.85 12.28 -5.72
C ASN A 231 20.92 11.46 -6.63
N GLU A 232 19.67 11.33 -6.23
CA GLU A 232 18.68 10.54 -6.98
C GLU A 232 18.40 11.08 -8.39
N GLU A 233 18.48 12.40 -8.60
CA GLU A 233 18.28 13.00 -9.92
C GLU A 233 19.40 12.61 -10.88
N GLU A 234 20.67 12.67 -10.43
CA GLU A 234 21.80 12.18 -11.21
C GLU A 234 21.73 10.66 -11.44
N ILE A 235 21.41 9.89 -10.40
CA ILE A 235 21.27 8.44 -10.50
C ILE A 235 20.21 8.09 -11.55
N SER A 236 19.06 8.77 -11.56
CA SER A 236 17.94 8.49 -12.47
C SER A 236 18.33 8.54 -13.95
N LYS A 237 19.28 9.42 -14.33
CA LYS A 237 19.79 9.55 -15.71
C LYS A 237 20.46 8.27 -16.20
N HIS A 238 20.92 7.40 -15.29
CA HIS A 238 21.53 6.11 -15.62
C HIS A 238 20.52 4.96 -15.76
N PHE A 239 19.23 5.18 -15.46
CA PHE A 239 18.18 4.16 -15.49
C PHE A 239 17.08 4.45 -16.54
N PRO A 240 17.42 4.55 -17.85
CA PRO A 240 16.39 4.74 -18.87
C PRO A 240 15.50 3.49 -18.96
N LEU A 241 14.18 3.71 -18.97
CA LEU A 241 13.14 2.69 -18.83
C LEU A 241 13.38 1.46 -19.73
N THR A 242 13.62 1.69 -21.03
CA THR A 242 13.83 0.60 -22.00
C THR A 242 15.02 -0.28 -21.64
N LYS A 243 16.13 0.32 -21.19
CA LYS A 243 17.34 -0.43 -20.80
C LYS A 243 17.10 -1.22 -19.52
N VAL A 244 16.46 -0.61 -18.53
CA VAL A 244 16.14 -1.26 -17.24
C VAL A 244 15.22 -2.45 -17.46
N LEU A 245 14.16 -2.28 -18.24
CA LEU A 245 13.22 -3.36 -18.54
C LEU A 245 13.93 -4.56 -19.18
N LEU A 246 14.71 -4.33 -20.23
CA LEU A 246 15.43 -5.41 -20.94
C LEU A 246 16.43 -6.12 -20.02
N LYS A 247 17.18 -5.37 -19.20
CA LYS A 247 18.13 -5.96 -18.24
C LYS A 247 17.45 -6.71 -17.11
N MET A 248 16.30 -6.22 -16.62
CA MET A 248 15.50 -6.92 -15.63
C MET A 248 15.02 -8.27 -16.18
N LEU A 249 14.47 -8.29 -17.40
CA LEU A 249 14.04 -9.53 -18.06
C LEU A 249 15.22 -10.51 -18.19
N GLU A 250 16.39 -10.05 -18.66
CA GLU A 250 17.60 -10.87 -18.78
C GLU A 250 18.04 -11.50 -17.44
N ILE A 251 17.96 -10.77 -16.33
CA ILE A 251 18.26 -11.32 -15.00
C ILE A 251 17.28 -12.46 -14.67
N TYR A 252 15.98 -12.26 -14.90
CA TYR A 252 14.98 -13.30 -14.65
C TYR A 252 15.13 -14.50 -15.59
N GLU A 253 15.49 -14.31 -16.86
CA GLU A 253 15.79 -15.42 -17.78
C GLU A 253 16.92 -16.28 -17.24
N ARG A 254 17.99 -15.66 -16.73
CA ARG A 254 19.15 -16.38 -16.19
C ARG A 254 18.86 -17.07 -14.86
N VAL A 255 18.19 -16.39 -13.94
CA VAL A 255 17.95 -16.90 -12.58
C VAL A 255 16.87 -17.97 -12.55
N LEU A 256 15.83 -17.82 -13.38
CA LEU A 256 14.66 -18.73 -13.40
C LEU A 256 14.67 -19.69 -14.59
N CYS A 257 15.67 -19.61 -15.47
CA CYS A 257 15.74 -20.39 -16.71
C CYS A 257 14.50 -20.21 -17.60
N PHE A 258 14.00 -18.97 -17.70
CA PHE A 258 12.88 -18.61 -18.56
C PHE A 258 13.34 -17.89 -19.83
N ARG A 259 12.41 -17.74 -20.78
CA ARG A 259 12.57 -16.88 -21.95
C ARG A 259 11.36 -15.97 -22.09
N PHE A 260 11.62 -14.67 -22.18
CA PHE A 260 10.61 -13.65 -22.42
C PHE A 260 10.66 -13.23 -23.88
N LYS A 261 9.56 -13.48 -24.60
CA LYS A 261 9.39 -13.02 -25.98
C LYS A 261 8.30 -11.96 -26.03
N GLU A 262 8.65 -10.75 -26.44
CA GLU A 262 7.66 -9.70 -26.66
C GLU A 262 6.72 -10.09 -27.80
N ILE A 263 5.42 -9.95 -27.53
CA ILE A 263 4.35 -10.14 -28.51
C ILE A 263 4.06 -8.76 -29.12
N PRO A 264 3.99 -8.63 -30.46
CA PRO A 264 3.76 -7.34 -31.11
C PRO A 264 2.45 -6.66 -30.70
N ALA A 265 2.40 -5.35 -30.90
CA ALA A 265 1.31 -4.47 -30.44
C ALA A 265 -0.01 -4.58 -31.24
N ASP A 266 -0.06 -5.43 -32.26
CA ASP A 266 -1.27 -5.76 -33.02
C ASP A 266 -2.22 -6.69 -32.24
N HIS A 267 -1.77 -7.23 -31.11
CA HIS A 267 -2.61 -7.94 -30.16
C HIS A 267 -3.45 -6.98 -29.31
N LEU A 268 -4.71 -7.35 -29.03
CA LEU A 268 -5.65 -6.59 -28.21
C LEU A 268 -5.05 -6.23 -26.84
N SER A 269 -4.66 -4.96 -26.67
CA SER A 269 -4.27 -4.36 -25.40
C SER A 269 -5.29 -3.30 -24.98
N TRP A 270 -5.41 -3.02 -23.68
CA TRP A 270 -6.37 -2.03 -23.18
C TRP A 270 -5.85 -0.58 -23.27
N HIS A 271 -4.56 -0.39 -23.59
CA HIS A 271 -3.93 0.92 -23.76
C HIS A 271 -2.71 0.81 -24.69
N PRO A 272 -2.41 1.81 -25.55
CA PRO A 272 -1.28 1.76 -26.49
C PRO A 272 0.10 1.51 -25.84
N ASP A 273 0.31 1.97 -24.61
CA ASP A 273 1.59 1.82 -23.90
C ASP A 273 1.81 0.41 -23.28
N VAL A 274 0.81 -0.48 -23.38
CA VAL A 274 0.90 -1.84 -22.81
C VAL A 274 1.73 -2.75 -23.70
N ARG A 275 2.72 -3.41 -23.12
CA ARG A 275 3.59 -4.39 -23.78
C ARG A 275 3.26 -5.79 -23.30
N LEU A 276 3.09 -6.73 -24.23
CA LEU A 276 2.75 -8.11 -23.94
C LEU A 276 3.98 -9.02 -24.09
N TYR A 277 4.17 -9.97 -23.17
CA TYR A 277 5.29 -10.92 -23.23
C TYR A 277 4.78 -12.36 -23.06
N GLN A 278 5.24 -13.26 -23.91
CA GLN A 278 5.15 -14.70 -23.73
C GLN A 278 6.29 -15.17 -22.84
N VAL A 279 5.98 -15.99 -21.84
CA VAL A 279 6.97 -16.64 -20.96
C VAL A 279 7.08 -18.12 -21.33
N GLY A 280 8.26 -18.54 -21.78
CA GLY A 280 8.61 -19.94 -22.01
C GLY A 280 9.68 -20.41 -21.03
N VAL A 281 9.85 -21.73 -20.95
CA VAL A 281 11.06 -22.31 -20.35
C VAL A 281 12.17 -22.25 -21.40
N SER A 282 13.39 -21.92 -20.97
CA SER A 282 14.55 -21.87 -21.88
C SER A 282 14.98 -23.25 -22.38
#